data_AF-A0A1D6P6U1-F1
#
_entry.id   AF-A0A1D6P6U1-F1
#
_cell.length_a   1.000
_cell.length_b   1.000
_cell.length_c   1.000
_cell.angle_alpha   90.00
_cell.angle_beta   90.00
_cell.angle_gamma   90.00
#
_symmetry.space_group_name_H-M   'P 1'
#
loop_
_entity.id
_entity.type
_entity.pdbx_description
1 polymer ?
#
loop_
_entity_poly.entity_id
_entity_poly.type
_entity_poly.pdbx_seq_one_letter_code
_entity_poly.pdbx_strand_id
1 'polypeptide(L)'
;MRSFRQRFRDYLGNVIAEIQVGMGPCGELRYPSYPEANGTWRFPGIGEFQCYDKYMRASLEAAAVASGHEEWGRGGPHDAGEYKQMPDDTGFFRREGTWSTEYGHFFLEWYSGMLLEHGDRVMDAAEAVFGGTGATLSAKERKAAEAKGAATTAAL
;
A
#
# COMPACT_ATOMS: atom_id res chain seq x y z
N MET A 1 8.11 17.44 8.93
CA MET A 1 8.74 18.10 7.75
C MET A 1 9.07 19.57 7.98
N ARG A 2 8.10 20.48 8.22
CA ARG A 2 8.38 21.94 8.38
C ARG A 2 9.43 22.28 9.44
N SER A 3 9.32 21.71 10.64
CA SER A 3 10.30 21.92 11.72
C SER A 3 11.72 21.47 11.32
N PHE A 4 11.85 20.33 10.64
CA PHE A 4 13.13 19.84 10.11
C PHE A 4 13.72 20.83 9.11
N ARG A 5 12.93 21.29 8.13
CA ARG A 5 13.36 22.33 7.18
C ARG A 5 13.87 23.57 7.90
N GLN A 6 13.12 24.09 8.86
CA GLN A 6 13.50 25.31 9.57
C GLN A 6 14.81 25.13 10.35
N ARG A 7 14.96 24.00 11.03
CA ARG A 7 16.14 23.70 11.87
C ARG A 7 17.41 23.51 11.04
N PHE A 8 17.29 22.88 9.87
CA PHE A 8 18.41 22.49 9.01
C PHE A 8 18.48 23.28 7.70
N ARG A 9 17.84 24.45 7.64
CA ARG A 9 17.69 25.24 6.41
C ARG A 9 19.03 25.53 5.70
N ASP A 10 20.09 25.77 6.48
CA ASP A 10 21.42 26.14 5.96
C ASP A 10 22.20 24.91 5.44
N TYR A 11 21.68 23.70 5.66
CA TYR A 11 22.29 22.43 5.24
C TYR A 11 21.58 21.79 4.04
N LEU A 12 20.34 22.20 3.73
CA LEU A 12 19.55 21.65 2.62
C LEU A 12 20.16 22.02 1.26
N GLY A 13 20.21 21.05 0.35
CA GLY A 13 20.80 21.21 -0.98
C GLY A 13 22.33 21.22 -1.01
N ASN A 14 22.97 20.99 0.14
CA ASN A 14 24.42 20.84 0.25
C ASN A 14 24.75 19.61 1.11
N VAL A 15 24.82 19.76 2.43
CA VAL A 15 25.09 18.64 3.35
C VAL A 15 23.95 17.64 3.34
N ILE A 16 22.70 18.12 3.29
CA ILE A 16 21.51 17.30 3.14
C ILE A 16 21.09 17.37 1.68
N ALA A 17 21.58 16.41 0.90
CA ALA A 17 21.34 16.31 -0.53
C ALA A 17 19.97 15.67 -0.88
N GLU A 18 19.44 14.84 0.02
CA GLU A 18 18.22 14.07 -0.24
C GLU A 18 17.35 13.97 1.02
N ILE A 19 16.03 14.02 0.81
CA ILE A 19 15.00 13.72 1.81
C ILE A 19 14.20 12.53 1.32
N GLN A 20 14.42 11.37 1.94
CA GLN A 20 13.58 10.19 1.73
C GLN A 20 12.35 10.28 2.65
N VAL A 21 11.17 10.34 2.05
CA VAL A 21 9.89 10.48 2.74
C VAL A 21 9.31 9.10 3.03
N GLY A 22 9.18 8.76 4.32
CA GLY A 22 8.58 7.49 4.73
C GLY A 22 7.06 7.49 4.59
N MET A 23 6.51 6.47 3.92
CA MET A 23 5.08 6.38 3.57
C MET A 23 4.38 5.12 4.10
N GLY A 24 5.05 4.37 4.98
CA GLY A 24 4.52 3.12 5.47
C GLY A 24 5.54 2.29 6.25
N PRO A 25 5.30 0.98 6.41
CA PRO A 25 6.17 0.08 7.16
C PRO A 25 7.59 0.11 6.62
N CYS A 26 8.58 0.23 7.51
CA CYS A 26 9.99 0.36 7.13
C CYS A 26 10.30 1.56 6.20
N GLY A 27 9.44 2.59 6.22
CA GLY A 27 9.52 3.77 5.35
C GLY A 27 9.05 3.54 3.91
N GLU A 28 8.55 2.35 3.59
CA GLU A 28 8.17 1.95 2.23
C GLU A 28 6.71 2.30 1.93
N LEU A 29 6.43 2.70 0.69
CA LEU A 29 5.06 2.86 0.18
C LEU A 29 4.47 1.48 -0.07
N ARG A 30 3.85 0.90 0.97
CA ARG A 30 3.14 -0.37 0.93
C ARG A 30 2.28 -0.59 2.16
N TYR A 31 1.41 -1.59 2.08
CA TYR A 31 0.69 -2.08 3.25
C TYR A 31 1.56 -3.03 4.12
N PRO A 32 1.26 -3.16 5.43
CA PRO A 32 1.91 -4.09 6.34
C PRO A 32 1.40 -5.54 6.18
N SER A 33 1.35 -6.08 4.96
CA SER A 33 0.67 -7.35 4.64
C SER A 33 1.40 -8.63 5.06
N TYR A 34 2.68 -8.55 5.44
CA TYR A 34 3.51 -9.68 5.88
C TYR A 34 4.26 -9.37 7.19
N PRO A 35 3.57 -9.22 8.33
CA PRO A 35 4.22 -8.98 9.60
C PRO A 35 5.01 -10.24 10.04
N GLU A 36 6.34 -10.17 10.02
CA GLU A 36 7.21 -11.24 10.52
C GLU A 36 7.18 -11.39 12.05
N ALA A 37 6.70 -10.36 12.76
CA ALA A 37 6.58 -10.37 14.20
C ALA A 37 5.74 -11.56 14.68
N ASN A 38 6.24 -12.26 15.71
CA ASN A 38 5.57 -13.37 16.38
C ASN A 38 5.22 -14.56 15.46
N GLY A 39 5.83 -14.65 14.28
CA GLY A 39 5.58 -15.72 13.31
C GLY A 39 4.17 -15.66 12.70
N THR A 40 3.53 -14.49 12.66
CA THR A 40 2.24 -14.27 11.99
C THR A 40 2.34 -14.57 10.50
N TRP A 41 3.42 -14.11 9.87
CA TRP A 41 3.76 -14.43 8.48
C TRP A 41 5.12 -15.15 8.40
N ARG A 42 5.29 -15.98 7.38
CA ARG A 42 6.58 -16.57 7.01
C ARG A 42 6.64 -16.74 5.49
N PHE A 43 7.78 -16.43 4.90
CA PHE A 43 8.02 -16.69 3.48
C PHE A 43 7.81 -18.18 3.14
N PRO A 44 7.13 -18.52 2.02
CA PRO A 44 6.61 -17.66 0.96
C PRO A 44 5.08 -17.40 1.04
N GLY A 45 4.52 -17.25 2.23
CA GLY A 45 3.07 -17.03 2.40
C GLY A 45 2.54 -15.78 1.69
N ILE A 46 1.26 -15.80 1.30
CA ILE A 46 0.61 -14.72 0.55
C ILE A 46 0.41 -13.40 1.33
N GLY A 47 0.49 -13.42 2.66
CA GLY A 47 0.10 -12.26 3.47
C GLY A 47 -1.41 -12.05 3.50
N GLU A 48 -1.85 -10.88 3.96
CA GLU A 48 -3.28 -10.51 3.99
C GLU A 48 -3.50 -9.06 3.60
N PHE A 49 -4.65 -8.76 2.98
CA PHE A 49 -5.07 -7.40 2.70
C PHE A 49 -5.23 -6.59 4.01
N GLN A 50 -4.68 -5.38 4.05
CA GLN A 50 -4.67 -4.54 5.24
C GLN A 50 -5.62 -3.35 5.10
N CYS A 51 -6.92 -3.63 4.88
CA CYS A 51 -7.93 -2.61 4.58
C CYS A 51 -9.21 -2.70 5.43
N TYR A 52 -9.13 -3.31 6.61
CA TYR A 52 -10.30 -3.61 7.44
C TYR A 52 -10.61 -2.56 8.51
N ASP A 53 -9.81 -1.49 8.61
CA ASP A 53 -10.15 -0.38 9.49
C ASP A 53 -11.41 0.36 9.00
N LYS A 54 -12.07 1.07 9.91
CA LYS A 54 -13.35 1.72 9.63
C LYS A 54 -13.30 2.76 8.49
N TYR A 55 -12.14 3.39 8.25
CA TYR A 55 -12.00 4.41 7.21
C TYR A 55 -11.82 3.78 5.84
N MET A 56 -10.95 2.76 5.74
CA MET A 56 -10.81 2.01 4.49
C MET A 56 -12.10 1.27 4.12
N ARG A 57 -12.82 0.71 5.09
CA ARG A 57 -14.13 0.09 4.83
C ARG A 57 -15.17 1.08 4.29
N ALA A 58 -15.24 2.28 4.86
CA ALA A 58 -16.13 3.32 4.35
C ALA A 58 -15.74 3.80 2.94
N SER A 59 -14.43 3.87 2.66
CA SER A 59 -13.93 4.19 1.31
C SER A 59 -14.30 3.10 0.29
N LEU A 60 -14.15 1.82 0.66
CA LEU A 60 -14.53 0.70 -0.18
C LEU A 60 -16.03 0.69 -0.49
N GLU A 61 -16.86 0.92 0.53
CA GLU A 61 -18.31 1.02 0.38
C GLU A 61 -18.71 2.15 -0.57
N ALA A 62 -18.09 3.33 -0.44
CA ALA A 62 -18.33 4.45 -1.33
C ALA A 62 -17.89 4.15 -2.78
N ALA A 63 -16.73 3.51 -2.97
CA ALA A 63 -16.24 3.11 -4.29
C ALA A 63 -17.19 2.08 -4.95
N ALA A 64 -17.69 1.13 -4.17
CA ALA A 64 -18.62 0.11 -4.62
C ALA A 64 -19.95 0.72 -5.07
N VAL A 65 -20.53 1.63 -4.28
CA VAL A 65 -21.72 2.40 -4.65
C VAL A 65 -21.49 3.19 -5.94
N ALA A 66 -20.35 3.87 -6.07
CA ALA A 66 -20.01 4.64 -7.26
C ALA A 66 -19.85 3.78 -8.52
N SER A 67 -19.41 2.53 -8.36
CA SER A 67 -19.33 1.54 -9.46
C SER A 67 -20.66 0.90 -9.81
N GLY A 68 -21.74 1.15 -9.05
CA GLY A 68 -23.06 0.53 -9.25
C GLY A 68 -23.19 -0.88 -8.64
N HIS A 69 -22.22 -1.29 -7.82
CA HIS A 69 -22.14 -2.63 -7.21
C HIS A 69 -22.03 -2.55 -5.69
N GLU A 70 -23.08 -2.05 -5.02
CA GLU A 70 -23.07 -1.84 -3.55
C GLU A 70 -22.67 -3.10 -2.77
N GLU A 71 -22.96 -4.30 -3.30
CA GLU A 71 -22.61 -5.57 -2.69
C GLU A 71 -21.09 -5.80 -2.58
N TRP A 72 -20.28 -5.19 -3.45
CA TRP A 72 -18.82 -5.28 -3.41
C TRP A 72 -18.21 -4.50 -2.23
N GLY A 73 -18.96 -3.54 -1.68
CA GLY A 73 -18.54 -2.67 -0.59
C GLY A 73 -18.59 -3.30 0.81
N ARG A 74 -19.19 -4.49 0.94
CA ARG A 74 -19.49 -5.11 2.25
C ARG A 74 -18.25 -5.62 2.99
N GLY A 75 -17.13 -5.79 2.27
CA GLY A 75 -15.84 -6.20 2.82
C GLY A 75 -14.85 -6.55 1.71
N GLY A 76 -13.60 -6.82 2.11
CA GLY A 76 -12.60 -7.37 1.20
C GLY A 76 -12.91 -8.82 0.79
N PRO A 77 -12.11 -9.41 -0.13
CA PRO A 77 -12.36 -10.74 -0.65
C PRO A 77 -12.38 -11.78 0.47
N HIS A 78 -13.49 -12.50 0.59
CA HIS A 78 -13.72 -13.49 1.65
C HIS A 78 -12.93 -14.79 1.43
N ASP A 79 -12.41 -15.00 0.23
CA ASP A 79 -11.68 -16.17 -0.22
C ASP A 79 -10.17 -15.89 -0.42
N ALA A 80 -9.68 -14.76 0.10
CA ALA A 80 -8.27 -14.36 0.06
C ALA A 80 -7.33 -15.29 0.83
N GLY A 81 -7.86 -16.04 1.81
CA GLY A 81 -7.05 -16.88 2.70
C GLY A 81 -6.34 -16.07 3.79
N GLU A 82 -5.32 -16.68 4.38
CA GLU A 82 -4.57 -16.20 5.54
C GLU A 82 -3.06 -16.07 5.25
N TYR A 83 -2.35 -15.32 6.10
CA TYR A 83 -0.94 -14.93 5.94
C TYR A 83 0.00 -16.01 5.37
N LYS A 84 -0.12 -17.27 5.81
CA LYS A 84 0.86 -18.35 5.55
C LYS A 84 0.49 -19.25 4.38
N GLN A 85 -0.70 -19.08 3.79
CA GLN A 85 -1.15 -19.96 2.71
C GLN A 85 -0.36 -19.70 1.42
N MET A 86 -0.33 -20.70 0.53
CA MET A 86 0.15 -20.51 -0.83
C MET A 86 -0.96 -19.95 -1.70
N PRO A 87 -0.65 -19.23 -2.80
CA PRO A 87 -1.66 -18.70 -3.71
C PRO A 87 -2.68 -19.74 -4.18
N ASP A 88 -2.19 -20.93 -4.57
CA ASP A 88 -3.01 -22.02 -5.11
C ASP A 88 -3.96 -22.67 -4.08
N ASP A 89 -3.71 -22.45 -2.78
CA ASP A 89 -4.57 -22.94 -1.69
C ASP A 89 -5.75 -22.02 -1.39
N THR A 90 -5.86 -20.88 -2.08
CA THR A 90 -6.88 -19.85 -1.83
C THR A 90 -7.85 -19.73 -2.99
N GLY A 91 -9.10 -19.34 -2.71
CA GLY A 91 -10.08 -19.08 -3.77
C GLY A 91 -9.71 -17.84 -4.58
N PHE A 92 -9.17 -16.82 -3.91
CA PHE A 92 -8.87 -15.55 -4.53
C PHE A 92 -7.65 -15.61 -5.42
N PHE A 93 -6.50 -16.15 -4.97
CA PHE A 93 -5.20 -16.03 -5.66
C PHE A 93 -4.82 -17.20 -6.58
N ARG A 94 -5.53 -18.33 -6.51
CA ARG A 94 -5.25 -19.48 -7.39
C ARG A 94 -5.40 -19.10 -8.88
N ARG A 95 -4.90 -19.97 -9.76
CA ARG A 95 -5.15 -19.82 -11.21
C ARG A 95 -6.67 -19.77 -11.48
N GLU A 96 -7.10 -18.76 -12.24
CA GLU A 96 -8.53 -18.48 -12.52
C GLU A 96 -9.35 -18.25 -11.23
N GLY A 97 -8.69 -17.72 -10.19
CA GLY A 97 -9.31 -17.33 -8.93
C GLY A 97 -10.15 -16.06 -9.03
N THR A 98 -10.75 -15.67 -7.92
CA THR A 98 -11.62 -14.49 -7.85
C THR A 98 -10.88 -13.20 -8.22
N TRP A 99 -9.55 -13.16 -8.12
CA TRP A 99 -8.70 -12.04 -8.56
C TRP A 99 -8.93 -11.62 -10.03
N SER A 100 -9.29 -12.57 -10.91
CA SER A 100 -9.51 -12.32 -12.35
C SER A 100 -10.97 -12.06 -12.73
N THR A 101 -11.85 -11.89 -11.75
CA THR A 101 -13.26 -11.52 -11.96
C THR A 101 -13.42 -10.01 -11.96
N GLU A 102 -14.58 -9.52 -12.36
CA GLU A 102 -14.91 -8.08 -12.31
C GLU A 102 -14.76 -7.50 -10.89
N TYR A 103 -15.29 -8.20 -9.88
CA TYR A 103 -15.10 -7.86 -8.47
C TYR A 103 -13.61 -7.85 -8.08
N GLY A 104 -12.85 -8.86 -8.50
CA GLY A 104 -11.43 -8.96 -8.22
C GLY A 104 -10.65 -7.77 -8.78
N HIS A 105 -10.92 -7.40 -10.03
CA HIS A 105 -10.32 -6.22 -10.67
C HIS A 105 -10.72 -4.93 -9.95
N PHE A 106 -12.00 -4.74 -9.64
CA PHE A 106 -12.49 -3.60 -8.88
C PHE A 106 -11.78 -3.47 -7.53
N PHE A 107 -11.71 -4.55 -6.75
CA PHE A 107 -11.11 -4.53 -5.41
C PHE A 107 -9.61 -4.25 -5.48
N LEU A 108 -8.89 -4.89 -6.40
CA LEU A 108 -7.45 -4.68 -6.55
C LEU A 108 -7.12 -3.27 -7.03
N GLU A 109 -7.88 -2.74 -8.00
CA GLU A 109 -7.73 -1.37 -8.48
C GLU A 109 -7.97 -0.35 -7.36
N TRP A 110 -9.06 -0.51 -6.60
CA TRP A 110 -9.33 0.32 -5.43
C TRP A 110 -8.19 0.21 -4.40
N TYR A 111 -7.77 -1.01 -4.05
CA TYR A 111 -6.78 -1.23 -3.00
C TYR A 111 -5.40 -0.64 -3.34
N SER A 112 -4.92 -0.84 -4.58
CA SER A 112 -3.69 -0.23 -5.06
C SER A 112 -3.83 1.28 -5.26
N GLY A 113 -4.99 1.74 -5.76
CA GLY A 113 -5.30 3.16 -5.94
C GLY A 113 -5.21 3.93 -4.62
N MET A 114 -5.76 3.39 -3.53
CA MET A 114 -5.66 3.99 -2.19
C MET A 114 -4.22 4.20 -1.73
N LEU A 115 -3.31 3.28 -2.09
CA LEU A 115 -1.89 3.40 -1.76
C LEU A 115 -1.19 4.46 -2.62
N LEU A 116 -1.47 4.49 -3.93
CA LEU A 116 -0.93 5.51 -4.84
C LEU A 116 -1.36 6.91 -4.42
N GLU A 117 -2.65 7.12 -4.16
CA GLU A 117 -3.14 8.41 -3.70
C GLU A 117 -2.54 8.82 -2.34
N HIS A 118 -2.24 7.86 -1.45
CA HIS A 118 -1.51 8.14 -0.22
C HIS A 118 -0.11 8.66 -0.52
N GLY A 119 0.60 7.99 -1.43
CA GLY A 119 1.92 8.42 -1.90
C GLY A 119 1.89 9.84 -2.45
N ASP A 120 0.96 10.14 -3.35
CA ASP A 120 0.79 11.46 -3.96
C ASP A 120 0.57 12.55 -2.92
N ARG A 121 -0.41 12.36 -2.00
CA ARG A 121 -0.70 13.35 -0.96
C ARG A 121 0.50 13.62 -0.04
N VAL A 122 1.27 12.58 0.29
CA VAL A 122 2.45 12.71 1.16
C VAL A 122 3.60 13.39 0.42
N MET A 123 3.81 13.05 -0.86
CA MET A 123 4.83 13.70 -1.69
C MET A 123 4.50 15.17 -1.97
N ASP A 124 3.26 15.49 -2.28
CA ASP A 124 2.81 16.88 -2.47
C ASP A 124 3.06 17.72 -1.21
N ALA A 125 2.78 17.14 -0.03
CA ALA A 125 3.07 17.80 1.24
C ALA A 125 4.58 17.97 1.49
N ALA A 126 5.42 17.03 1.03
CA ALA A 126 6.87 17.12 1.11
C ALA A 126 7.42 18.17 0.14
N GLU A 127 6.95 18.19 -1.11
CA GLU A 127 7.31 19.17 -2.13
C GLU A 127 6.92 20.59 -1.70
N ALA A 128 5.71 20.77 -1.13
CA ALA A 128 5.30 22.05 -0.58
C ALA A 128 6.20 22.56 0.57
N VAL A 129 6.97 21.68 1.21
CA VAL A 129 7.90 22.05 2.27
C VAL A 129 9.31 22.23 1.73
N PHE A 130 9.83 21.29 0.96
CA PHE A 130 11.24 21.19 0.56
C PHE A 130 11.51 21.65 -0.88
N GLY A 131 10.47 21.93 -1.65
CA GLY A 131 10.58 22.50 -2.99
C GLY A 131 11.44 23.76 -2.99
N GLY A 132 12.37 23.83 -3.94
CA GLY A 132 13.32 24.95 -4.07
C GLY A 132 14.43 25.00 -3.01
N THR A 133 14.57 23.99 -2.15
CA THR A 133 15.69 23.92 -1.18
C THR A 133 16.97 23.30 -1.74
N GLY A 134 16.92 22.76 -2.97
CA GLY A 134 18.04 22.08 -3.62
C GLY A 134 18.24 20.62 -3.18
N ALA A 135 17.56 20.16 -2.13
CA ALA A 135 17.52 18.74 -1.76
C ALA A 135 16.54 17.97 -2.66
N THR A 136 16.92 16.78 -3.12
CA THR A 136 16.05 15.89 -3.88
C THR A 136 15.06 15.19 -2.96
N LEU A 137 13.82 15.00 -3.42
CA LEU A 137 12.82 14.19 -2.72
C LEU A 137 12.77 12.79 -3.30
N SER A 138 12.68 11.79 -2.43
CA SER A 138 12.49 10.40 -2.84
C SER A 138 11.49 9.69 -1.94
N ALA A 139 10.88 8.65 -2.49
CA ALA A 139 10.07 7.69 -1.76
C ALA A 139 10.72 6.32 -1.90
N LYS A 140 10.55 5.47 -0.89
CA LYS A 140 11.05 4.11 -0.93
C LYS A 140 9.93 3.18 -1.38
N GLU A 141 10.14 2.47 -2.46
CA GLU A 141 9.29 1.37 -2.89
C GLU A 141 10.02 0.05 -2.69
N ARG A 142 9.30 -1.01 -2.30
CA ARG A 142 9.90 -2.33 -2.19
C ARG A 142 9.79 -3.04 -3.53
N LYS A 143 10.88 -3.62 -4.02
CA LYS A 143 10.80 -4.58 -5.13
C LYS A 143 9.88 -5.74 -4.72
N ALA A 144 8.88 -6.02 -5.54
CA ALA A 144 8.04 -7.20 -5.39
C ALA A 144 8.92 -8.46 -5.28
N ALA A 145 8.69 -9.26 -4.25
CA ALA A 145 9.27 -10.60 -4.16
C ALA A 145 8.58 -11.52 -5.18
N GLU A 146 9.27 -12.57 -5.66
CA GLU A 146 8.77 -13.48 -6.71
C GLU A 146 7.44 -14.18 -6.37
N ALA A 147 7.00 -14.13 -5.11
CA ALA A 147 5.70 -14.63 -4.67
C ALA A 147 4.57 -13.63 -5.03
N LYS A 148 3.90 -13.86 -6.16
CA LYS A 148 2.82 -13.01 -6.71
C LYS A 148 1.75 -12.61 -5.67
N GLY A 149 1.32 -13.53 -4.80
CA GLY A 149 0.32 -13.24 -3.76
C GLY A 149 0.78 -12.20 -2.72
N ALA A 150 2.04 -12.29 -2.28
CA ALA A 150 2.61 -11.35 -1.31
C ALA A 150 2.83 -9.95 -1.90
N ALA A 151 3.08 -9.85 -3.21
CA ALA A 151 3.11 -8.57 -3.92
C ALA A 151 1.70 -7.95 -3.97
N THR A 152 0.69 -8.74 -4.36
CA THR A 152 -0.70 -8.28 -4.44
C THR A 152 -1.26 -7.79 -3.10
N THR A 153 -1.06 -8.51 -2.00
CA THR A 153 -1.54 -8.06 -0.68
C THR A 153 -0.79 -6.84 -0.15
N ALA A 154 0.43 -6.58 -0.65
CA ALA A 154 1.19 -5.38 -0.35
C ALA A 154 0.85 -4.19 -1.25
N ALA A 155 0.09 -4.42 -2.32
CA ALA A 155 -0.14 -3.51 -3.45
C ALA A 155 1.17 -3.08 -4.14
N LEU A 156 2.05 -4.06 -4.42
CA LEU A 156 3.31 -3.94 -5.15
C LEU A 156 3.25 -4.64 -6.52
#